data_AF-A0A7V6H3V6-F1
#
_entry.id   AF-A0A7V6H3V6-F1
#
_cell.length_a   1.000
_cell.length_b   1.000
_cell.length_c   1.000
_cell.angle_alpha   90.00
_cell.angle_beta   90.00
_cell.angle_gamma   90.00
#
_symmetry.space_group_name_H-M   'P 1'
#
loop_
_entity.id
_entity.type
_entity.pdbx_description
1 polymer ?
#
loop_
_entity_poly.entity_id
_entity_poly.type
_entity_poly.pdbx_seq_one_letter_code
_entity_poly.pdbx_strand_id
1 'polypeptide(L)'
;MRMKKHVLPILLILIISLCVCVSAALTSIGTLNLTLCADFSGAFSGGAIEEKQITMPVENEPASQSLIAFALADGLSDWTGLDFTLNDVLFPNDESIIVDWSKDSTLIAGIDDREFKEGFRFYDAVSLNWFIMDSLLSTLKRNMEVTTVYYQSEGQPVTFPNPEDMATQGLPVLPIDQPYEGSVFFLSHAGGRGEDVLDSGDGDLMGGEQIAEGVFTNSLLTSDPGDNLTPFDAASGLYNLVLKDKLVSGTDYSKEQPIFITCVNVTAIEGKECYLLSISGVFNTKAWEYAVDYDLESQIVYLISDTGNQLVGSLLDLGKGNKISE
;
A
#
# COMPACT_ATOMS: atom_id res chain seq x y z
N MET A 1 -74.73 -43.22 -54.13
CA MET A 1 -75.52 -41.98 -54.02
C MET A 1 -74.69 -40.94 -53.26
N ARG A 2 -74.60 -39.69 -53.76
CA ARG A 2 -74.05 -38.45 -53.14
C ARG A 2 -72.78 -38.48 -52.25
N MET A 3 -71.75 -37.77 -52.75
CA MET A 3 -70.91 -36.72 -52.11
C MET A 3 -71.31 -36.24 -50.68
N LYS A 4 -70.44 -35.72 -49.79
CA LYS A 4 -69.07 -35.15 -49.90
C LYS A 4 -68.45 -34.99 -48.48
N LYS A 5 -67.09 -34.96 -48.38
CA LYS A 5 -66.15 -34.23 -47.45
C LYS A 5 -66.65 -33.84 -46.03
N HIS A 6 -65.86 -33.93 -44.95
CA HIS A 6 -64.56 -33.30 -44.61
C HIS A 6 -63.97 -34.06 -43.38
N VAL A 7 -62.69 -34.01 -42.94
CA VAL A 7 -61.40 -33.41 -43.39
C VAL A 7 -60.21 -34.18 -42.76
N LEU A 8 -58.96 -33.90 -43.16
CA LEU A 8 -57.69 -34.34 -42.53
C LEU A 8 -56.81 -33.09 -42.32
N PRO A 9 -55.93 -32.97 -41.29
CA PRO A 9 -54.56 -33.52 -41.35
C PRO A 9 -53.97 -34.04 -39.99
N ILE A 10 -53.09 -35.06 -39.99
CA ILE A 10 -51.62 -35.01 -39.71
C ILE A 10 -51.27 -34.48 -38.29
N LEU A 11 -50.59 -35.23 -37.40
CA LEU A 11 -49.17 -35.59 -37.54
C LEU A 11 -48.79 -36.89 -36.80
N LEU A 12 -48.08 -37.76 -37.53
CA LEU A 12 -47.30 -38.88 -37.00
C LEU A 12 -45.83 -38.56 -37.29
N ILE A 13 -44.93 -38.71 -36.33
CA ILE A 13 -43.50 -39.04 -36.54
C ILE A 13 -42.87 -39.46 -35.21
N LEU A 14 -42.16 -40.58 -35.29
CA LEU A 14 -41.31 -41.16 -34.27
C LEU A 14 -39.87 -40.77 -34.59
N ILE A 15 -39.13 -40.15 -33.65
CA ILE A 15 -37.68 -39.99 -33.78
C ILE A 15 -36.99 -40.55 -32.53
N ILE A 16 -36.08 -41.46 -32.82
CA ILE A 16 -35.16 -42.11 -31.90
C ILE A 16 -34.19 -41.05 -31.39
N SER A 17 -34.22 -40.77 -30.08
CA SER A 17 -33.16 -39.95 -29.46
C SER A 17 -31.89 -40.78 -29.43
N LEU A 18 -30.88 -40.38 -30.22
CA LEU A 18 -29.58 -41.02 -30.19
C LEU A 18 -28.96 -40.83 -28.79
N CYS A 19 -28.42 -41.92 -28.23
CA CYS A 19 -27.27 -41.82 -27.35
C CYS A 19 -26.07 -41.27 -28.15
N VAL A 20 -26.05 -39.95 -28.35
CA VAL A 20 -24.79 -39.26 -28.58
C VAL A 20 -24.10 -39.26 -27.23
N CYS A 21 -23.09 -40.12 -27.10
CA CYS A 21 -22.06 -39.94 -26.09
C CYS A 21 -21.34 -38.64 -26.43
N VAL A 22 -21.90 -37.51 -25.99
CA VAL A 22 -21.14 -36.28 -25.86
C VAL A 22 -20.11 -36.60 -24.80
N SER A 23 -18.90 -36.92 -25.26
CA SER A 23 -17.72 -36.91 -24.42
C SER A 23 -17.70 -35.54 -23.75
N ALA A 24 -18.10 -35.49 -22.49
CA ALA A 24 -17.63 -34.44 -21.60
C ALA A 24 -16.12 -34.62 -21.57
N ALA A 25 -15.44 -33.94 -22.48
CA ALA A 25 -14.06 -33.58 -22.27
C ALA A 25 -14.10 -32.81 -20.95
N LEU A 26 -13.63 -33.45 -19.88
CA LEU A 26 -13.15 -32.69 -18.74
C LEU A 26 -12.06 -31.81 -19.33
N THR A 27 -12.38 -30.54 -19.54
CA THR A 27 -11.35 -29.52 -19.59
C THR A 27 -10.56 -29.70 -18.32
N SER A 28 -9.29 -30.08 -18.46
CA SER A 28 -8.37 -30.10 -17.34
C SER A 28 -8.25 -28.66 -16.89
N ILE A 29 -8.97 -28.30 -15.84
CA ILE A 29 -8.84 -26.98 -15.21
C ILE A 29 -7.40 -26.93 -14.69
N GLY A 30 -6.55 -26.23 -15.43
CA GLY A 30 -5.20 -25.92 -14.99
C GLY A 30 -5.29 -24.98 -13.80
N THR A 31 -4.24 -24.95 -12.98
CA THR A 31 -4.15 -24.01 -11.86
C THR A 31 -2.80 -23.33 -11.91
N LEU A 32 -2.81 -22.01 -12.09
CA LEU A 32 -1.60 -21.20 -12.05
C LEU A 32 -1.42 -20.68 -10.62
N ASN A 33 -0.25 -20.93 -10.04
CA ASN A 33 0.13 -20.33 -8.76
C ASN A 33 0.75 -18.96 -9.04
N LEU A 34 0.30 -17.95 -8.31
CA LEU A 34 0.69 -16.55 -8.46
C LEU A 34 1.11 -15.99 -7.09
N THR A 35 2.11 -15.11 -7.10
CA THR A 35 2.69 -14.47 -5.92
C THR A 35 2.25 -13.01 -5.85
N LEU A 36 1.36 -12.67 -4.94
CA LEU A 36 1.06 -11.28 -4.63
C LEU A 36 2.17 -10.69 -3.76
N CYS A 37 2.55 -9.45 -4.01
CA CYS A 37 3.52 -8.68 -3.25
C CYS A 37 2.83 -7.46 -2.63
N ALA A 38 2.83 -7.37 -1.30
CA ALA A 38 2.47 -6.14 -0.58
C ALA A 38 3.77 -5.40 -0.26
N ASP A 39 3.99 -4.28 -0.94
CA ASP A 39 5.26 -3.58 -0.97
C ASP A 39 5.21 -2.33 -0.09
N PHE A 40 5.80 -2.42 1.11
CA PHE A 40 5.91 -1.33 2.07
C PHE A 40 7.26 -0.61 1.94
N SER A 41 7.93 -0.66 0.79
CA SER A 41 9.15 0.11 0.54
C SER A 41 8.93 1.61 0.72
N GLY A 42 7.82 2.16 0.20
CA GLY A 42 7.37 3.51 0.54
C GLY A 42 8.43 4.59 0.30
N ALA A 43 9.14 4.48 -0.82
CA ALA A 43 10.30 5.25 -1.23
C ALA A 43 11.65 4.96 -0.52
N PHE A 44 11.74 3.91 0.31
CA PHE A 44 12.97 3.44 0.95
C PHE A 44 13.45 2.08 0.42
N SER A 45 14.72 1.98 0.04
CA SER A 45 15.35 0.78 -0.55
C SER A 45 15.48 -0.43 0.40
N GLY A 46 15.00 -0.32 1.64
CA GLY A 46 15.04 -1.38 2.66
C GLY A 46 13.69 -1.70 3.31
N GLY A 47 12.57 -1.15 2.82
CA GLY A 47 11.24 -1.51 3.35
C GLY A 47 10.82 -2.93 3.00
N ALA A 48 9.80 -3.42 3.71
CA ALA A 48 9.42 -4.82 3.65
C ALA A 48 8.49 -5.14 2.47
N ILE A 49 8.79 -6.22 1.75
CA ILE A 49 7.85 -6.85 0.82
C ILE A 49 7.29 -8.10 1.51
N GLU A 50 6.00 -8.11 1.81
CA GLU A 50 5.29 -9.32 2.20
C GLU A 50 4.78 -10.06 0.96
N GLU A 51 4.80 -11.39 0.98
CA GLU A 51 4.36 -12.21 -0.17
C GLU A 51 3.23 -13.17 0.21
N LYS A 52 2.23 -13.27 -0.65
CA LYS A 52 1.09 -14.19 -0.51
C LYS A 52 0.84 -14.97 -1.78
N GLN A 53 0.83 -16.30 -1.67
CA GLN A 53 0.47 -17.17 -2.79
C GLN A 53 -1.05 -17.20 -2.98
N ILE A 54 -1.50 -17.08 -4.22
CA ILE A 54 -2.87 -17.36 -4.66
C ILE A 54 -2.85 -18.37 -5.82
N THR A 55 -4.02 -18.92 -6.13
CA THR A 55 -4.18 -19.88 -7.23
C THR A 55 -5.29 -19.41 -8.15
N MET A 56 -4.96 -19.16 -9.43
CA MET A 56 -5.91 -18.80 -10.47
C MET A 56 -6.34 -20.05 -11.24
N PRO A 57 -7.65 -20.32 -11.42
CA PRO A 57 -8.13 -21.39 -12.29
C PRO A 57 -7.92 -21.00 -13.77
N VAL A 58 -7.50 -21.96 -14.59
CA VAL A 58 -7.19 -21.76 -16.01
C VAL A 58 -8.05 -22.71 -16.83
N GLU A 59 -8.95 -22.17 -17.66
CA GLU A 59 -9.82 -22.97 -18.54
C GLU A 59 -9.08 -23.51 -19.78
N ASN A 60 -8.06 -22.78 -20.27
CA ASN A 60 -7.24 -23.15 -21.42
C ASN A 60 -5.78 -22.73 -21.18
N GLU A 61 -4.83 -23.63 -21.43
CA GLU A 61 -3.39 -23.32 -21.33
C GLU A 61 -2.80 -22.93 -22.71
N PRO A 62 -1.92 -21.91 -22.78
CA PRO A 62 -1.56 -20.98 -21.71
C PRO A 62 -2.68 -19.96 -21.44
N ALA A 63 -2.79 -19.49 -20.19
CA ALA A 63 -3.63 -18.35 -19.85
C ALA A 63 -3.11 -17.08 -20.55
N SER A 64 -4.01 -16.15 -20.92
CA SER A 64 -3.58 -14.88 -21.50
C SER A 64 -2.91 -13.99 -20.45
N GLN A 65 -1.90 -13.22 -20.86
CA GLN A 65 -1.18 -12.29 -19.97
C GLN A 65 -2.13 -11.28 -19.32
N SER A 66 -3.13 -10.76 -20.06
CA SER A 66 -4.14 -9.86 -19.51
C SER A 66 -4.96 -10.51 -18.39
N LEU A 67 -5.39 -11.78 -18.56
CA LEU A 67 -6.15 -12.50 -17.52
C LEU A 67 -5.32 -12.69 -16.24
N ILE A 68 -4.02 -12.97 -16.40
CA ILE A 68 -3.08 -13.06 -15.26
C ILE A 68 -2.98 -11.71 -14.55
N ALA A 69 -2.75 -10.62 -15.30
CA ALA A 69 -2.62 -9.28 -14.71
C ALA A 69 -3.88 -8.81 -13.97
N PHE A 70 -5.08 -9.07 -14.51
CA PHE A 70 -6.33 -8.82 -13.78
C PHE A 70 -6.45 -9.67 -12.50
N ALA A 71 -6.18 -10.97 -12.56
CA ALA A 71 -6.25 -11.84 -11.39
C ALA A 71 -5.22 -11.49 -10.29
N LEU A 72 -4.08 -10.90 -10.67
CA LEU A 72 -3.10 -10.34 -9.74
C LEU A 72 -3.64 -9.08 -9.03
N ALA A 73 -4.28 -8.19 -9.78
CA ALA A 73 -4.88 -6.96 -9.23
C ALA A 73 -6.10 -7.26 -8.34
N ASP A 74 -7.00 -8.16 -8.79
CA ASP A 74 -8.11 -8.69 -7.97
C ASP A 74 -7.56 -9.35 -6.69
N GLY A 75 -6.50 -10.15 -6.81
CA GLY A 75 -5.84 -10.79 -5.67
C GLY A 75 -5.25 -9.81 -4.65
N LEU A 76 -4.62 -8.72 -5.11
CA LEU A 76 -4.16 -7.63 -4.26
C LEU A 76 -5.32 -6.94 -3.54
N SER A 77 -6.45 -6.74 -4.23
CA SER A 77 -7.66 -6.15 -3.63
C SER A 77 -8.28 -7.05 -2.56
N ASP A 78 -8.41 -8.34 -2.86
CA ASP A 78 -8.88 -9.37 -1.93
C ASP A 78 -7.96 -9.53 -0.70
N TRP A 79 -6.66 -9.31 -0.86
CA TRP A 79 -5.73 -9.35 0.26
C TRP A 79 -5.75 -8.07 1.11
N THR A 80 -5.61 -6.90 0.48
CA THR A 80 -5.37 -5.62 1.17
C THR A 80 -6.66 -4.90 1.61
N GLY A 81 -7.75 -5.06 0.85
CA GLY A 81 -8.98 -4.27 1.03
C GLY A 81 -8.94 -2.87 0.38
N LEU A 82 -7.87 -2.57 -0.36
CA LEU A 82 -7.76 -1.42 -1.26
C LEU A 82 -8.17 -1.86 -2.67
N ASP A 83 -8.75 -0.96 -3.47
CA ASP A 83 -9.26 -1.32 -4.79
C ASP A 83 -8.18 -1.15 -5.86
N PHE A 84 -7.55 -2.25 -6.26
CA PHE A 84 -6.61 -2.29 -7.39
C PHE A 84 -7.35 -2.41 -8.73
N THR A 85 -8.44 -1.66 -8.90
CA THR A 85 -9.35 -1.80 -10.05
C THR A 85 -8.72 -1.31 -11.35
N LEU A 86 -8.60 -2.19 -12.34
CA LEU A 86 -8.06 -1.90 -13.67
C LEU A 86 -9.18 -1.88 -14.72
N ASN A 87 -9.10 -0.96 -15.68
CA ASN A 87 -9.97 -0.93 -16.86
C ASN A 87 -9.47 -1.90 -17.94
N ASP A 88 -8.16 -1.86 -18.22
CA ASP A 88 -7.50 -2.64 -19.28
C ASP A 88 -6.00 -2.81 -18.99
N VAL A 89 -5.39 -3.77 -19.67
CA VAL A 89 -3.94 -4.03 -19.64
C VAL A 89 -3.43 -4.39 -21.03
N LEU A 90 -2.49 -3.59 -21.53
CA LEU A 90 -1.92 -3.72 -22.87
C LEU A 90 -0.46 -4.17 -22.80
N PHE A 91 -0.04 -4.99 -23.74
CA PHE A 91 1.34 -5.48 -23.86
C PHE A 91 1.94 -4.98 -25.19
N PRO A 92 2.65 -3.83 -25.21
CA PRO A 92 3.24 -3.29 -26.44
C PRO A 92 4.35 -4.19 -27.03
N ASN A 93 4.97 -5.00 -26.17
CA ASN A 93 5.98 -6.02 -26.47
C ASN A 93 6.02 -7.02 -25.30
N ASP A 94 6.78 -8.10 -25.45
CA ASP A 94 6.81 -9.21 -24.47
C ASP A 94 7.36 -8.81 -23.08
N GLU A 95 8.16 -7.74 -23.00
CA GLU A 95 8.83 -7.25 -21.77
C GLU A 95 8.11 -6.06 -21.12
N SER A 96 7.03 -5.54 -21.73
CA SER A 96 6.37 -4.29 -21.31
C SER A 96 4.87 -4.45 -21.10
N ILE A 97 4.36 -3.86 -20.03
CA ILE A 97 2.91 -3.75 -19.77
C ILE A 97 2.52 -2.28 -19.54
N ILE A 98 1.40 -1.87 -20.13
CA ILE A 98 0.68 -0.64 -19.82
C ILE A 98 -0.56 -1.04 -19.02
N VAL A 99 -0.69 -0.50 -17.81
CA VAL A 99 -1.84 -0.74 -16.93
C VAL A 99 -2.73 0.51 -16.92
N ASP A 100 -4.01 0.33 -17.29
CA ASP A 100 -5.02 1.38 -17.25
C ASP A 100 -5.83 1.28 -15.97
N TRP A 101 -5.57 2.19 -15.03
CA TRP A 101 -6.27 2.26 -13.75
C TRP A 101 -7.70 2.79 -13.93
N SER A 102 -8.67 2.14 -13.29
CA SER A 102 -10.02 2.71 -13.14
C SER A 102 -9.97 3.94 -12.23
N LYS A 103 -10.82 4.93 -12.52
CA LYS A 103 -11.04 6.09 -11.63
C LYS A 103 -11.61 5.70 -10.27
N ASP A 104 -12.27 4.55 -10.20
CA ASP A 104 -12.81 3.97 -8.96
C ASP A 104 -11.76 3.16 -8.18
N SER A 105 -10.50 3.08 -8.66
CA SER A 105 -9.41 2.49 -7.89
C SER A 105 -9.01 3.39 -6.71
N THR A 106 -8.53 2.81 -5.61
CA THR A 106 -8.11 3.57 -4.43
C THR A 106 -6.94 4.53 -4.73
N LEU A 107 -6.16 4.28 -5.78
CA LEU A 107 -5.10 5.18 -6.26
C LEU A 107 -5.64 6.53 -6.77
N ILE A 108 -6.86 6.56 -7.32
CA ILE A 108 -7.45 7.73 -8.00
C ILE A 108 -8.64 8.30 -7.22
N ALA A 109 -9.47 7.43 -6.61
CA ALA A 109 -10.57 7.84 -5.74
C ALA A 109 -10.11 8.20 -4.33
N GLY A 110 -8.93 7.71 -3.90
CA GLY A 110 -8.48 7.76 -2.52
C GLY A 110 -9.17 6.72 -1.62
N ILE A 111 -9.00 6.88 -0.32
CA ILE A 111 -9.70 6.10 0.71
C ILE A 111 -11.09 6.71 0.94
N ASP A 112 -12.11 5.85 0.99
CA ASP A 112 -13.48 6.17 1.44
C ASP A 112 -13.69 5.74 2.91
N ASP A 113 -14.93 5.77 3.41
CA ASP A 113 -15.26 5.39 4.79
C ASP A 113 -15.16 3.85 5.08
N ARG A 114 -14.32 3.09 4.36
CA ARG A 114 -14.15 1.63 4.52
C ARG A 114 -13.49 1.22 5.83
N GLU A 115 -13.80 0.00 6.27
CA GLU A 115 -13.00 -0.70 7.27
C GLU A 115 -11.73 -1.26 6.62
N PHE A 116 -10.57 -0.94 7.20
CA PHE A 116 -9.28 -1.48 6.75
C PHE A 116 -9.09 -2.93 7.20
N LYS A 117 -8.39 -3.73 6.38
CA LYS A 117 -7.91 -5.06 6.79
C LYS A 117 -6.64 -4.93 7.62
N GLU A 118 -6.43 -5.87 8.55
CA GLU A 118 -5.32 -5.87 9.50
C GLU A 118 -3.95 -5.70 8.80
N GLY A 119 -3.24 -4.62 9.11
CA GLY A 119 -1.92 -4.32 8.56
C GLY A 119 -1.90 -3.52 7.25
N PHE A 120 -3.06 -3.12 6.69
CA PHE A 120 -3.18 -2.34 5.45
C PHE A 120 -3.80 -0.95 5.66
N ARG A 121 -3.56 -0.35 6.83
CA ARG A 121 -4.04 0.98 7.19
C ARG A 121 -3.01 2.05 6.82
N PHE A 122 -3.48 3.13 6.19
CA PHE A 122 -2.65 4.25 5.76
C PHE A 122 -3.23 5.56 6.31
N TYR A 123 -2.36 6.45 6.77
CA TYR A 123 -2.74 7.73 7.41
C TYR A 123 -2.50 8.96 6.56
N ASP A 124 -1.65 8.82 5.55
CA ASP A 124 -1.36 9.85 4.57
C ASP A 124 -1.52 9.25 3.17
N ALA A 125 -1.95 10.09 2.22
CA ALA A 125 -2.23 9.65 0.86
C ALA A 125 -0.94 9.36 0.07
N VAL A 126 0.22 9.87 0.47
CA VAL A 126 1.50 9.60 -0.21
C VAL A 126 1.93 8.14 0.00
N SER A 127 1.95 7.67 1.26
CA SER A 127 2.26 6.29 1.62
C SER A 127 1.29 5.30 0.98
N LEU A 128 0.00 5.65 0.93
CA LEU A 128 -1.03 4.87 0.22
C LEU A 128 -0.72 4.76 -1.28
N ASN A 129 -0.47 5.90 -1.94
CA ASN A 129 -0.19 5.96 -3.38
C ASN A 129 1.04 5.10 -3.71
N TRP A 130 2.13 5.24 -2.94
CA TRP A 130 3.33 4.42 -3.10
C TRP A 130 3.03 2.94 -2.88
N PHE A 131 2.37 2.56 -1.78
CA PHE A 131 2.01 1.17 -1.53
C PHE A 131 1.23 0.54 -2.68
N ILE A 132 0.23 1.22 -3.23
CA ILE A 132 -0.59 0.68 -4.35
C ILE A 132 0.26 0.53 -5.62
N MET A 133 1.05 1.55 -5.97
CA MET A 133 1.88 1.49 -7.19
C MET A 133 3.01 0.46 -7.08
N ASP A 134 3.76 0.44 -5.98
CA ASP A 134 4.86 -0.50 -5.76
C ASP A 134 4.35 -1.93 -5.62
N SER A 135 3.25 -2.16 -4.89
CA SER A 135 2.65 -3.51 -4.75
C SER A 135 2.25 -4.10 -6.09
N LEU A 136 1.62 -3.32 -6.97
CA LEU A 136 1.27 -3.81 -8.31
C LEU A 136 2.51 -3.99 -9.19
N LEU A 137 3.48 -3.05 -9.17
CA LEU A 137 4.76 -3.16 -9.88
C LEU A 137 5.49 -4.45 -9.53
N SER A 138 5.74 -4.66 -8.23
CA SER A 138 6.42 -5.83 -7.68
C SER A 138 5.64 -7.11 -8.00
N THR A 139 4.32 -7.10 -7.84
CA THR A 139 3.45 -8.26 -8.18
C THR A 139 3.52 -8.62 -9.68
N LEU A 140 3.45 -7.65 -10.59
CA LEU A 140 3.53 -7.92 -12.04
C LEU A 140 4.91 -8.51 -12.40
N LYS A 141 6.00 -7.85 -11.98
CA LYS A 141 7.38 -8.30 -12.22
C LYS A 141 7.69 -9.67 -11.57
N ARG A 142 6.98 -10.06 -10.50
CA ARG A 142 7.17 -11.35 -9.82
C ARG A 142 6.56 -12.54 -10.56
N ASN A 143 5.53 -12.32 -11.37
CA ASN A 143 4.72 -13.37 -12.00
C ASN A 143 4.80 -13.42 -13.52
N MET A 144 5.25 -12.33 -14.14
CA MET A 144 5.24 -12.14 -15.58
C MET A 144 6.65 -11.75 -16.04
N GLU A 145 7.04 -12.10 -17.27
CA GLU A 145 8.36 -11.78 -17.84
C GLU A 145 8.48 -10.28 -18.25
N VAL A 146 7.73 -9.39 -17.59
CA VAL A 146 7.75 -7.95 -17.84
C VAL A 146 8.84 -7.28 -17.00
N THR A 147 9.65 -6.44 -17.64
CA THR A 147 10.69 -5.62 -17.01
C THR A 147 10.21 -4.17 -16.85
N THR A 148 9.30 -3.73 -17.72
CA THR A 148 8.86 -2.34 -17.84
C THR A 148 7.35 -2.24 -17.61
N VAL A 149 6.93 -1.35 -16.71
CA VAL A 149 5.51 -1.11 -16.38
C VAL A 149 5.22 0.37 -16.60
N TYR A 150 4.13 0.69 -17.30
CA TYR A 150 3.61 2.04 -17.49
C TYR A 150 2.23 2.17 -16.84
N TYR A 151 1.93 3.33 -16.26
CA TYR A 151 0.64 3.62 -15.64
C TYR A 151 -0.09 4.76 -16.36
N GLN A 152 -1.38 4.55 -16.60
CA GLN A 152 -2.31 5.52 -17.18
C GLN A 152 -3.71 5.33 -16.58
N SER A 153 -4.64 6.25 -16.85
CA SER A 153 -6.08 6.06 -16.61
C SER A 153 -6.87 6.64 -17.78
N GLU A 154 -7.73 5.83 -18.40
CA GLU A 154 -8.45 6.14 -19.64
C GLU A 154 -7.53 6.64 -20.78
N GLY A 155 -6.29 6.12 -20.83
CA GLY A 155 -5.28 6.58 -21.80
C GLY A 155 -4.79 8.01 -21.57
N GLN A 156 -4.88 8.54 -20.35
CA GLN A 156 -4.31 9.80 -19.89
C GLN A 156 -3.32 9.58 -18.73
N PRO A 157 -2.43 10.55 -18.43
CA PRO A 157 -1.62 10.55 -17.21
C PRO A 157 -2.47 10.38 -15.94
N VAL A 158 -1.99 9.63 -14.95
CA VAL A 158 -2.73 9.46 -13.67
C VAL A 158 -2.44 10.65 -12.76
N THR A 159 -3.46 11.45 -12.50
CA THR A 159 -3.43 12.52 -11.50
C THR A 159 -3.84 11.95 -10.14
N PHE A 160 -2.97 12.10 -9.14
CA PHE A 160 -3.26 11.68 -7.76
C PHE A 160 -4.33 12.58 -7.09
N PRO A 161 -5.03 12.10 -6.05
CA PRO A 161 -5.92 12.92 -5.22
C PRO A 161 -5.19 14.10 -4.55
N ASN A 162 -3.90 13.92 -4.23
CA ASN A 162 -3.04 14.83 -3.50
C ASN A 162 -1.77 15.21 -4.32
N PRO A 163 -1.93 15.89 -5.47
CA PRO A 163 -0.84 16.10 -6.42
C PRO A 163 0.25 17.04 -5.90
N GLU A 164 -0.09 17.95 -4.96
CA GLU A 164 0.87 18.85 -4.33
C GLU A 164 1.83 18.10 -3.40
N ASP A 165 1.32 17.18 -2.57
CA ASP A 165 2.16 16.34 -1.70
C ASP A 165 3.05 15.41 -2.53
N MET A 166 2.47 14.76 -3.55
CA MET A 166 3.19 13.88 -4.47
C MET A 166 4.24 14.63 -5.30
N ALA A 167 4.05 15.94 -5.55
CA ALA A 167 5.07 16.80 -6.17
C ALA A 167 6.33 16.90 -5.30
N THR A 168 6.19 16.98 -3.97
CA THR A 168 7.33 17.03 -3.05
C THR A 168 8.17 15.74 -3.07
N GLN A 169 7.55 14.63 -3.50
CA GLN A 169 8.17 13.31 -3.63
C GLN A 169 8.69 13.04 -5.05
N GLY A 170 8.70 14.04 -5.94
CA GLY A 170 9.24 13.94 -7.29
C GLY A 170 8.29 13.38 -8.34
N LEU A 171 7.01 13.15 -8.01
CA LEU A 171 6.03 12.57 -8.95
C LEU A 171 4.62 13.18 -8.77
N PRO A 172 4.38 14.42 -9.21
CA PRO A 172 3.05 15.06 -9.09
C PRO A 172 1.93 14.38 -9.90
N VAL A 173 2.30 13.59 -10.91
CA VAL A 173 1.43 12.90 -11.86
C VAL A 173 2.22 11.72 -12.44
N LEU A 174 1.58 10.59 -12.74
CA LEU A 174 2.20 9.51 -13.51
C LEU A 174 2.15 9.83 -15.02
N PRO A 175 3.28 10.03 -15.71
CA PRO A 175 3.30 10.25 -17.15
C PRO A 175 3.02 8.94 -17.89
N ILE A 176 2.18 9.01 -18.92
CA ILE A 176 1.86 7.86 -19.79
C ILE A 176 3.07 7.32 -20.57
N ASP A 177 4.08 8.17 -20.80
CA ASP A 177 5.28 7.90 -21.59
C ASP A 177 6.53 7.59 -20.75
N GLN A 178 6.41 7.57 -19.41
CA GLN A 178 7.50 7.24 -18.49
C GLN A 178 7.24 5.88 -17.79
N PRO A 179 8.22 4.95 -17.79
CA PRO A 179 8.13 3.75 -16.96
C PRO A 179 8.01 4.09 -15.47
N TYR A 180 7.22 3.29 -14.75
CA TYR A 180 7.17 3.33 -13.31
C TYR A 180 8.30 2.48 -12.71
N GLU A 181 9.36 3.16 -12.26
CA GLU A 181 10.57 2.55 -11.70
C GLU A 181 10.50 2.27 -10.18
N GLY A 182 9.32 2.45 -9.57
CA GLY A 182 9.10 2.33 -8.13
C GLY A 182 9.36 3.63 -7.36
N SER A 183 8.71 3.78 -6.20
CA SER A 183 8.77 4.99 -5.37
C SER A 183 10.19 5.46 -5.01
N VAL A 184 11.11 4.52 -4.75
CA VAL A 184 12.53 4.78 -4.42
C VAL A 184 13.23 5.57 -5.52
N PHE A 185 12.92 5.28 -6.79
CA PHE A 185 13.48 5.99 -7.92
C PHE A 185 12.99 7.45 -7.95
N PHE A 186 11.69 7.68 -7.77
CA PHE A 186 11.13 9.03 -7.85
C PHE A 186 11.60 9.92 -6.69
N LEU A 187 11.63 9.41 -5.46
CA LEU A 187 12.13 10.18 -4.32
C LEU A 187 13.61 10.56 -4.47
N SER A 188 14.46 9.63 -4.92
CA SER A 188 15.89 9.91 -5.14
C SER A 188 16.14 10.96 -6.24
N HIS A 189 15.17 11.22 -7.12
CA HIS A 189 15.25 12.21 -8.19
C HIS A 189 14.43 13.49 -7.94
N ALA A 190 13.59 13.52 -6.89
CA ALA A 190 12.70 14.63 -6.52
C ALA A 190 13.43 15.98 -6.34
N GLY A 191 14.70 15.95 -5.94
CA GLY A 191 15.54 17.13 -5.70
C GLY A 191 16.27 17.69 -6.92
N GLY A 192 16.16 17.08 -8.11
CA GLY A 192 16.73 17.66 -9.34
C GLY A 192 18.26 17.81 -9.35
N ARG A 193 19.00 16.83 -8.80
CA ARG A 193 20.45 16.70 -8.99
C ARG A 193 20.79 15.32 -9.54
N GLY A 194 21.08 15.29 -10.85
CA GLY A 194 21.84 14.18 -11.41
C GLY A 194 23.24 14.09 -10.79
N GLU A 195 23.91 12.97 -11.03
CA GLU A 195 25.25 12.66 -10.51
C GLU A 195 26.25 13.80 -10.73
N ASP A 196 26.49 14.63 -9.71
CA ASP A 196 27.63 15.54 -9.66
C ASP A 196 28.27 15.51 -8.26
N VAL A 197 29.50 15.02 -8.26
CA VAL A 197 30.32 14.70 -7.09
C VAL A 197 30.92 15.98 -6.50
N LEU A 198 30.74 16.17 -5.19
CA LEU A 198 31.34 17.22 -4.32
C LEU A 198 30.87 18.67 -4.58
N ASP A 199 30.08 19.24 -3.65
CA ASP A 199 30.67 20.07 -2.58
C ASP A 199 29.68 20.23 -1.40
N SER A 200 30.25 20.53 -0.24
CA SER A 200 29.61 20.74 1.06
C SER A 200 28.79 22.03 1.05
N GLY A 201 27.50 21.98 1.41
CA GLY A 201 26.72 23.21 1.58
C GLY A 201 25.22 22.99 1.74
N ASP A 202 24.76 23.01 3.00
CA ASP A 202 23.42 23.40 3.46
C ASP A 202 22.25 23.15 2.46
N GLY A 203 21.72 21.93 2.49
CA GLY A 203 20.50 21.56 1.77
C GLY A 203 19.35 21.38 2.76
N ASP A 204 18.43 22.34 2.77
CA ASP A 204 17.23 22.37 3.64
C ASP A 204 16.19 21.32 3.19
N LEU A 205 16.46 20.06 3.54
CA LEU A 205 15.65 18.88 3.20
C LEU A 205 14.43 18.76 4.13
N MET A 206 13.43 19.64 3.97
CA MET A 206 12.10 19.54 4.65
C MET A 206 12.21 19.03 6.10
N GLY A 207 13.09 19.66 6.87
CA GLY A 207 13.75 19.02 8.01
C GLY A 207 12.80 18.68 9.15
N GLY A 208 12.40 17.41 9.24
CA GLY A 208 11.83 16.86 10.47
C GLY A 208 12.81 17.08 11.62
N GLU A 209 12.30 17.51 12.78
CA GLU A 209 13.13 17.79 13.94
C GLU A 209 13.85 16.50 14.37
N GLN A 210 15.15 16.60 14.62
CA GLN A 210 15.98 15.43 14.91
C GLN A 210 15.83 14.98 16.37
N ILE A 211 15.36 13.76 16.58
CA ILE A 211 15.27 13.11 17.90
C ILE A 211 16.60 12.44 18.26
N ALA A 212 17.18 11.73 17.28
CA ALA A 212 18.45 11.02 17.41
C ALA A 212 19.16 10.92 16.05
N GLU A 213 20.38 10.40 16.04
CA GLU A 213 21.09 10.08 14.79
C GLU A 213 20.26 9.09 13.96
N GLY A 214 19.78 9.53 12.79
CA GLY A 214 18.90 8.74 11.92
C GLY A 214 17.43 8.68 12.31
N VAL A 215 16.98 9.43 13.31
CA VAL A 215 15.58 9.42 13.77
C VAL A 215 15.03 10.85 13.81
N PHE A 216 13.98 11.07 13.02
CA PHE A 216 13.38 12.38 12.79
C PHE A 216 11.89 12.36 13.15
N THR A 217 11.33 13.52 13.51
CA THR A 217 9.89 13.68 13.74
C THR A 217 9.34 14.85 12.95
N ASN A 218 8.11 14.72 12.51
CA ASN A 218 7.32 15.77 11.90
C ASN A 218 5.88 15.71 12.44
N SER A 219 5.13 16.79 12.27
CA SER A 219 3.73 16.87 12.71
C SER A 219 2.89 17.39 11.56
N LEU A 220 1.78 16.68 11.29
CA LEU A 220 0.76 17.08 10.33
C LEU A 220 -0.38 17.88 10.98
N LEU A 221 -0.29 18.15 12.30
CA LEU A 221 -1.30 18.91 13.03
C LEU A 221 -1.30 20.38 12.60
N THR A 222 -2.48 20.88 12.24
CA THR A 222 -2.68 22.27 11.78
C THR A 222 -3.05 23.23 12.92
N SER A 223 -3.14 22.75 14.16
CA SER A 223 -3.53 23.51 15.35
C SER A 223 -2.53 23.36 16.50
N ASP A 224 -2.30 24.47 17.21
CA ASP A 224 -1.51 24.53 18.44
C ASP A 224 -2.13 23.64 19.55
N PRO A 225 -1.37 22.70 20.16
CA PRO A 225 -1.86 21.84 21.24
C PRO A 225 -2.05 22.55 22.58
N GLY A 226 -1.64 23.82 22.72
CA GLY A 226 -1.76 24.60 23.96
C GLY A 226 -0.79 24.12 25.05
N ASP A 227 -1.23 24.15 26.32
CA ASP A 227 -0.41 23.82 27.50
C ASP A 227 -0.12 22.30 27.67
N ASN A 228 -0.30 21.49 26.62
CA ASN A 228 -0.09 20.04 26.63
C ASN A 228 1.36 19.65 26.25
N LEU A 229 1.67 18.35 26.32
CA LEU A 229 2.90 17.81 25.75
C LEU A 229 2.98 18.16 24.26
N THR A 230 4.15 18.55 23.73
CA THR A 230 4.27 18.84 22.29
C THR A 230 4.35 17.54 21.46
N PRO A 231 4.00 17.56 20.15
CA PRO A 231 4.22 16.41 19.27
C PRO A 231 5.69 15.96 19.23
N PHE A 232 6.64 16.91 19.28
CA PHE A 232 8.07 16.63 19.35
C PHE A 232 8.46 15.88 20.63
N ASP A 233 7.97 16.34 21.79
CA ASP A 233 8.25 15.70 23.07
C ASP A 233 7.59 14.32 23.17
N ALA A 234 6.38 14.17 22.62
CA ALA A 234 5.67 12.89 22.53
C ALA A 234 6.45 11.88 21.66
N ALA A 235 6.91 12.29 20.48
CA ALA A 235 7.73 11.47 19.59
C ALA A 235 9.10 11.13 20.21
N SER A 236 9.76 12.11 20.83
CA SER A 236 11.02 11.92 21.56
C SER A 236 10.87 10.97 22.75
N GLY A 237 9.76 11.07 23.47
CA GLY A 237 9.41 10.17 24.57
C GLY A 237 9.14 8.75 24.09
N LEU A 238 8.31 8.58 23.05
CA LEU A 238 8.03 7.29 22.42
C LEU A 238 9.31 6.61 21.94
N TYR A 239 10.20 7.35 21.28
CA TYR A 239 11.49 6.84 20.83
C TYR A 239 12.29 6.24 22.00
N ASN A 240 12.45 7.00 23.08
CA ASN A 240 13.24 6.59 24.23
C ASN A 240 12.59 5.48 25.07
N LEU A 241 11.25 5.42 25.14
CA LEU A 241 10.53 4.40 25.90
C LEU A 241 10.42 3.06 25.15
N VAL A 242 10.26 3.08 23.82
CA VAL A 242 9.79 1.91 23.06
C VAL A 242 10.69 1.53 21.89
N LEU A 243 11.15 2.49 21.09
CA LEU A 243 11.74 2.20 19.78
C LEU A 243 13.24 1.98 19.84
N LYS A 244 13.95 2.79 20.65
CA LYS A 244 15.40 2.78 20.81
C LYS A 244 15.97 1.39 21.09
N ASP A 245 15.35 0.65 22.02
CA ASP A 245 15.81 -0.69 22.43
C ASP A 245 15.38 -1.81 21.46
N LYS A 246 14.54 -1.49 20.46
CA LYS A 246 14.16 -2.41 19.37
C LYS A 246 15.02 -2.23 18.11
N LEU A 247 15.84 -1.17 18.03
CA LEU A 247 16.70 -0.92 16.86
C LEU A 247 17.73 -2.04 16.65
N VAL A 248 18.03 -2.33 15.40
CA VAL A 248 18.99 -3.38 15.04
C VAL A 248 20.42 -2.86 15.24
N SER A 249 21.16 -3.52 16.12
CA SER A 249 22.55 -3.17 16.42
C SER A 249 23.43 -3.34 15.17
N GLY A 250 24.09 -2.25 14.75
CA GLY A 250 24.96 -2.20 13.57
C GLY A 250 24.31 -1.66 12.30
N THR A 251 23.02 -1.33 12.31
CA THR A 251 22.36 -0.61 11.20
C THR A 251 22.65 0.88 11.28
N ASP A 252 23.06 1.49 10.16
CA ASP A 252 23.27 2.94 10.06
C ASP A 252 21.97 3.64 9.62
N TYR A 253 21.19 4.06 10.61
CA TYR A 253 19.98 4.84 10.39
C TYR A 253 20.27 6.29 9.92
N SER A 254 21.52 6.77 9.99
CA SER A 254 21.85 8.20 9.85
C SER A 254 21.70 8.79 8.44
N LYS A 255 21.80 7.95 7.39
CA LYS A 255 21.96 8.42 6.00
C LYS A 255 21.21 7.65 4.93
N GLU A 256 21.22 6.32 4.98
CA GLU A 256 20.62 5.50 3.91
C GLU A 256 19.22 5.00 4.26
N GLN A 257 18.89 4.92 5.57
CA GLN A 257 17.71 4.23 6.09
C GLN A 257 17.12 4.93 7.33
N PRO A 258 16.71 6.21 7.24
CA PRO A 258 16.16 6.96 8.37
C PRO A 258 14.84 6.38 8.90
N ILE A 259 14.54 6.67 10.16
CA ILE A 259 13.25 6.39 10.81
C ILE A 259 12.51 7.71 11.01
N PHE A 260 11.22 7.72 10.67
CA PHE A 260 10.33 8.84 10.91
C PHE A 260 9.28 8.50 11.97
N ILE A 261 9.06 9.43 12.89
CA ILE A 261 7.97 9.40 13.87
C ILE A 261 7.02 10.55 13.52
N THR A 262 5.95 10.23 12.78
CA THR A 262 5.03 11.24 12.26
C THR A 262 3.84 11.39 13.18
N CYS A 263 3.63 12.59 13.75
CA CYS A 263 2.36 12.91 14.39
C CYS A 263 1.29 13.16 13.32
N VAL A 264 0.49 12.13 13.01
CA VAL A 264 -0.47 12.14 11.91
C VAL A 264 -1.82 12.74 12.29
N ASN A 265 -2.26 12.58 13.54
CA ASN A 265 -3.57 13.07 13.99
C ASN A 265 -3.67 13.15 15.53
N VAL A 266 -4.78 13.68 16.04
CA VAL A 266 -5.26 13.50 17.41
C VAL A 266 -6.36 12.45 17.44
N THR A 267 -6.34 11.57 18.45
CA THR A 267 -7.36 10.53 18.69
C THR A 267 -7.80 10.52 20.15
N ALA A 268 -8.86 9.81 20.48
CA ALA A 268 -9.36 9.67 21.85
C ALA A 268 -9.31 8.22 22.34
N ILE A 269 -8.43 7.93 23.30
CA ILE A 269 -8.27 6.60 23.91
C ILE A 269 -8.82 6.63 25.34
N GLU A 270 -9.80 5.78 25.65
CA GLU A 270 -10.46 5.70 26.98
C GLU A 270 -11.01 7.06 27.49
N GLY A 271 -11.34 7.98 26.57
CA GLY A 271 -11.83 9.32 26.89
C GLY A 271 -10.73 10.36 27.17
N LYS A 272 -9.45 9.99 26.99
CA LYS A 272 -8.32 10.92 26.94
C LYS A 272 -7.95 11.25 25.51
N GLU A 273 -7.51 12.47 25.26
CA GLU A 273 -6.96 12.85 23.97
C GLU A 273 -5.48 12.43 23.87
N CYS A 274 -5.07 11.96 22.70
CA CYS A 274 -3.74 11.42 22.45
C CYS A 274 -3.26 11.82 21.05
N TYR A 275 -1.96 12.06 20.88
CA TYR A 275 -1.35 12.09 19.56
C TYR A 275 -1.27 10.69 18.98
N LEU A 276 -1.71 10.53 17.74
CA LEU A 276 -1.46 9.33 16.96
C LEU A 276 -0.13 9.51 16.22
N LEU A 277 0.88 8.73 16.63
CA LEU A 277 2.22 8.73 16.07
C LEU A 277 2.41 7.49 15.19
N SER A 278 2.64 7.69 13.90
CA SER A 278 2.97 6.61 12.95
C SER A 278 4.48 6.46 12.82
N ILE A 279 4.97 5.21 12.77
CA ILE A 279 6.39 4.89 12.56
C ILE A 279 6.60 4.37 11.13
N SER A 280 7.52 5.01 10.39
CA SER A 280 7.90 4.60 9.04
C SER A 280 9.42 4.62 8.82
N GLY A 281 9.87 4.06 7.69
CA GLY A 281 11.27 3.82 7.36
C GLY A 281 11.65 2.33 7.48
N VAL A 282 12.94 2.01 7.59
CA VAL A 282 13.45 0.62 7.57
C VAL A 282 13.25 -0.13 8.89
N PHE A 283 12.55 0.48 9.85
CA PHE A 283 12.06 -0.23 11.02
C PHE A 283 10.87 -1.14 10.63
N ASN A 284 11.20 -2.34 10.12
CA ASN A 284 10.23 -3.30 9.59
C ASN A 284 9.28 -3.84 10.66
N THR A 285 8.11 -3.21 10.75
CA THR A 285 6.85 -3.80 11.22
C THR A 285 5.68 -3.03 10.61
N LYS A 286 4.62 -3.73 10.16
CA LYS A 286 3.27 -3.19 9.84
C LYS A 286 3.02 -1.87 10.59
N ALA A 287 2.91 -0.74 9.87
CA ALA A 287 3.00 0.63 10.39
C ALA A 287 2.50 0.74 11.84
N TRP A 288 3.43 0.70 12.80
CA TRP A 288 3.07 0.67 14.21
C TRP A 288 2.63 2.07 14.61
N GLU A 289 1.33 2.22 14.84
CA GLU A 289 0.81 3.44 15.41
C GLU A 289 0.91 3.36 16.94
N TYR A 290 1.37 4.44 17.55
CA TYR A 290 1.35 4.63 18.98
C TYR A 290 0.46 5.80 19.32
N ALA A 291 -0.45 5.64 20.28
CA ALA A 291 -1.13 6.78 20.89
C ALA A 291 -0.35 7.24 22.11
N VAL A 292 0.06 8.52 22.12
CA VAL A 292 0.66 9.17 23.28
C VAL A 292 -0.35 10.16 23.84
N ASP A 293 -0.90 9.83 25.01
CA ASP A 293 -1.67 10.74 25.86
C ASP A 293 -0.83 12.00 26.11
N TYR A 294 -1.34 13.17 25.74
CA TYR A 294 -0.58 14.42 25.81
C TYR A 294 -0.87 15.25 27.07
N ASP A 295 -1.71 14.73 27.97
CA ASP A 295 -1.88 15.29 29.31
C ASP A 295 -0.57 15.13 30.10
N LEU A 296 -0.04 16.25 30.59
CA LEU A 296 1.19 16.33 31.35
C LEU A 296 1.15 15.56 32.67
N GLU A 297 -0.04 15.25 33.22
CA GLU A 297 -0.20 14.48 34.45
C GLU A 297 -0.13 12.96 34.24
N SER A 298 -0.20 12.46 33.00
CA SER A 298 -0.22 11.01 32.73
C SER A 298 0.74 10.51 31.65
N GLN A 299 0.82 11.16 30.50
CA GLN A 299 1.73 10.81 29.39
C GLN A 299 1.82 9.30 29.07
N ILE A 300 0.66 8.63 29.02
CA ILE A 300 0.56 7.19 28.76
C ILE A 300 0.80 6.88 27.27
N VAL A 301 1.55 5.82 26.99
CA VAL A 301 1.85 5.33 25.64
C VAL A 301 1.12 4.01 25.40
N TYR A 302 0.32 3.97 24.34
CA TYR A 302 -0.37 2.78 23.84
C TYR A 302 0.18 2.38 22.47
N LEU A 303 0.23 1.08 22.20
CA LEU A 303 0.33 0.53 20.85
C LEU A 303 -1.09 0.30 20.34
N ILE A 304 -1.41 0.81 19.15
CA ILE A 304 -2.72 0.63 18.52
C ILE A 304 -2.72 -0.67 17.71
N SER A 305 -3.84 -1.39 17.75
CA SER A 305 -4.08 -2.56 16.91
C SER A 305 -5.57 -2.75 16.68
N ASP A 306 -5.94 -3.41 15.58
CA ASP A 306 -7.34 -3.73 15.28
C ASP A 306 -7.97 -4.71 16.29
N THR A 307 -7.16 -5.36 17.14
CA THR A 307 -7.64 -6.21 18.26
C THR A 307 -7.86 -5.46 19.57
N GLY A 308 -7.54 -4.17 19.61
CA GLY A 308 -7.59 -3.30 20.79
C GLY A 308 -6.25 -2.65 21.10
N ASN A 309 -6.30 -1.58 21.89
CA ASN A 309 -5.13 -0.78 22.25
C ASN A 309 -4.40 -1.42 23.43
N GLN A 310 -3.09 -1.62 23.30
CA GLN A 310 -2.26 -2.19 24.35
C GLN A 310 -1.47 -1.09 25.07
N LEU A 311 -1.58 -1.01 26.39
CA LEU A 311 -0.69 -0.18 27.23
C LEU A 311 0.77 -0.65 27.09
N VAL A 312 1.67 0.27 26.71
CA VAL A 312 3.11 0.02 26.57
C VAL A 312 3.91 0.61 27.73
N GLY A 313 3.52 1.79 28.24
CA GLY A 313 4.16 2.42 29.40
C GLY A 313 3.72 3.87 29.61
N SER A 314 4.51 4.67 30.33
CA SER A 314 4.32 6.11 30.50
C SER A 314 5.64 6.84 30.33
N LEU A 315 5.61 8.00 29.67
CA LEU A 315 6.79 8.86 29.50
C LEU A 315 7.29 9.44 30.85
N LEU A 316 6.39 9.58 31.83
CA LEU A 316 6.72 10.04 33.18
C LEU A 316 7.68 9.10 33.93
N ASP A 317 7.79 7.83 33.52
CA ASP A 317 8.71 6.86 34.13
C ASP A 317 10.14 7.00 33.60
N LEU A 318 10.34 7.54 32.39
CA LEU A 318 11.68 7.86 31.86
C LEU A 318 12.44 8.83 32.79
N GLY A 319 11.72 9.83 33.34
CA GLY A 319 12.29 10.82 34.26
C GLY A 319 12.68 10.28 35.65
N LYS A 320 12.27 9.04 36.01
CA LYS A 320 12.53 8.43 37.32
C LYS A 320 13.80 7.57 37.35
N GLY A 321 14.31 7.15 36.18
CA GLY A 321 15.48 6.26 36.07
C GLY A 321 16.79 6.81 36.63
N ASN A 322 16.99 8.14 36.61
CA ASN A 322 18.24 8.80 37.02
C ASN A 322 18.32 9.16 38.53
N LYS A 323 17.58 8.46 39.41
CA LYS A 323 17.62 8.68 40.87
C LYS A 323 17.84 7.42 41.71
N ILE A 324 18.58 6.43 41.21
CA ILE A 324 19.07 5.30 42.03
C ILE A 324 20.54 4.94 41.70
N SER A 325 21.49 5.80 42.11
CA SER A 325 22.78 5.40 42.72
C SER A 325 23.63 6.63 43.05
N GLU A 326 23.79 6.89 44.35
CA GLU A 326 24.78 7.77 45.04
C GLU A 326 25.12 9.16 44.46
#